data_AF-A0A227P8D4-F1
#
_entry.id   AF-A0A227P8D4-F1
#
_cell.length_a   1.000
_cell.length_b   1.000
_cell.length_c   1.000
_cell.angle_alpha   90.00
_cell.angle_beta   90.00
_cell.angle_gamma   90.00
#
_symmetry.space_group_name_H-M   'P 1'
#
loop_
_entity.id
_entity.type
_entity.pdbx_description
1 polymer ?
#
loop_
_entity_poly.entity_id
_entity_poly.type
_entity_poly.pdbx_seq_one_letter_code
_entity_poly.pdbx_strand_id
1 'polypeptide(L)'
;MRNKSVSDSSLRELTKNRKALKIIIIGLGILWIIILTWIISIPKYKLIFTLLTLAITTIVPILIFMSLIDSEIKKRNSQNS
;
A
#
# COMPACT_ATOMS: atom_id res chain seq x y z
N MET A 1 -0.59 -7.04 -20.56
CA MET A 1 -1.86 -6.56 -19.97
C MET A 1 -1.80 -5.04 -19.90
N ARG A 2 -2.72 -4.32 -20.56
CA ARG A 2 -2.77 -2.84 -20.52
C ARG A 2 -3.09 -2.43 -19.09
N ASN A 3 -2.21 -1.68 -18.42
CA ASN A 3 -2.49 -1.10 -17.11
C ASN A 3 -3.68 -0.14 -17.29
N LYS A 4 -4.89 -0.58 -16.97
CA LYS A 4 -6.06 0.29 -16.96
C LYS A 4 -5.80 1.40 -15.96
N SER A 5 -6.03 2.65 -16.36
CA SER A 5 -5.92 3.76 -15.43
C SER A 5 -6.98 3.60 -14.33
N VAL A 6 -6.74 4.20 -13.16
CA VAL A 6 -7.72 4.24 -12.06
C VAL A 6 -9.04 4.86 -12.54
N SER A 7 -8.98 5.79 -13.49
CA SER A 7 -10.12 6.42 -14.16
C SER A 7 -10.90 5.49 -15.09
N ASP A 8 -10.27 4.47 -15.68
CA ASP A 8 -10.93 3.52 -16.60
C ASP A 8 -11.51 2.30 -15.87
N SER A 9 -11.27 2.18 -14.56
CA SER A 9 -11.75 1.08 -13.75
C SER A 9 -13.20 1.31 -13.31
N SER A 10 -14.01 0.26 -13.27
CA SER A 10 -15.38 0.34 -12.74
C SER A 10 -15.38 0.54 -11.22
N LEU A 11 -16.44 1.15 -10.66
CA LEU A 11 -16.60 1.32 -9.20
C LEU A 11 -16.46 -0.02 -8.44
N ARG A 12 -16.94 -1.11 -9.04
CA ARG A 12 -16.83 -2.46 -8.48
C ARG A 12 -15.38 -2.97 -8.49
N GLU A 13 -14.62 -2.71 -9.56
CA GLU A 13 -13.18 -3.03 -9.64
C GLU A 13 -12.36 -2.18 -8.66
N LEU A 14 -12.61 -0.87 -8.58
CA LEU A 14 -11.99 0.04 -7.60
C LEU A 14 -12.22 -0.43 -6.17
N THR A 15 -13.44 -0.82 -5.82
CA THR A 15 -13.78 -1.32 -4.48
C THR A 15 -13.12 -2.67 -4.18
N LYS A 16 -13.04 -3.57 -5.17
CA LYS A 16 -12.34 -4.85 -5.04
C LYS A 16 -10.83 -4.65 -4.85
N ASN A 17 -10.23 -3.76 -5.66
CA ASN A 17 -8.82 -3.40 -5.58
C ASN A 17 -8.48 -2.74 -4.25
N ARG A 18 -9.36 -1.87 -3.72
CA ARG A 18 -9.22 -1.28 -2.38
C ARG A 18 -9.18 -2.35 -1.28
N LYS A 19 -10.11 -3.32 -1.31
CA LYS A 19 -10.14 -4.42 -0.33
C LYS A 19 -8.89 -5.29 -0.42
N ALA A 20 -8.45 -5.61 -1.64
CA ALA A 20 -7.21 -6.35 -1.86
C ALA A 20 -5.98 -5.58 -1.35
N LEU A 21 -5.88 -4.28 -1.65
CA LEU A 21 -4.81 -3.42 -1.15
C LEU A 21 -4.75 -3.39 0.37
N LYS A 22 -5.90 -3.28 1.06
CA LYS A 22 -5.95 -3.31 2.53
C LYS A 22 -5.36 -4.60 3.10
N ILE A 23 -5.73 -5.75 2.53
CA ILE A 23 -5.21 -7.05 2.97
C ILE A 23 -3.71 -7.15 2.71
N ILE A 24 -3.24 -6.69 1.54
CA ILE A 24 -1.82 -6.68 1.19
C ILE A 24 -1.04 -5.78 2.16
N ILE A 25 -1.53 -4.59 2.48
CA ILE A 25 -0.88 -3.67 3.42
C ILE A 25 -0.76 -4.30 4.82
N ILE A 26 -1.81 -4.97 5.29
CA ILE A 26 -1.77 -5.67 6.59
C ILE A 26 -0.72 -6.79 6.56
N GLY A 27 -0.70 -7.61 5.50
CA GLY A 27 0.30 -8.66 5.32
C GLY A 27 1.73 -8.11 5.25
N LEU A 28 1.93 -7.01 4.53
CA LEU A 28 3.21 -6.33 4.42
C LEU A 28 3.67 -5.79 5.78
N GLY A 29 2.74 -5.22 6.57
CA GLY A 29 3.02 -4.72 7.91
C GLY A 29 3.47 -5.83 8.87
N ILE A 30 2.79 -6.98 8.87
CA ILE A 30 3.17 -8.15 9.68
C ILE A 30 4.56 -8.65 9.27
N LEU A 31 4.83 -8.72 7.97
CA LEU A 31 6.14 -9.12 7.46
C LEU A 31 7.26 -8.19 7.95
N TRP A 32 7.02 -6.87 7.91
CA TRP A 32 7.97 -5.87 8.43
C TRP A 32 8.22 -6.00 9.94
N ILE A 33 7.19 -6.32 10.73
CA ILE A 33 7.33 -6.54 12.18
C ILE A 33 8.22 -7.76 12.47
N ILE A 34 8.08 -8.86 11.72
CA ILE A 34 8.92 -10.05 11.86
C ILE A 34 10.38 -9.71 11.54
N ILE A 35 10.60 -8.97 10.45
CA ILE A 35 11.94 -8.53 10.03
C ILE A 35 12.57 -7.63 11.10
N LEU A 36 11.84 -6.64 11.61
CA LEU A 36 12.28 -5.76 12.71
C LEU A 36 12.68 -6.53 13.96
N THR A 37 11.88 -7.54 14.33
CA THR A 37 12.16 -8.40 15.50
C THR A 37 13.47 -9.17 15.33
N TRP A 38 13.73 -9.69 14.13
CA TRP A 38 14.99 -10.37 13.80
C TRP A 38 16.21 -9.44 13.86
N ILE A 39 16.06 -8.20 13.39
CA ILE A 39 17.17 -7.23 13.35
C ILE A 39 17.56 -6.76 14.75
N ILE A 40 16.60 -6.60 15.67
CA ILE A 40 16.90 -6.23 17.07
C ILE A 40 17.85 -7.26 17.71
N SER A 41 17.82 -8.51 17.26
CA SER A 41 18.71 -9.57 17.71
C SER A 41 20.15 -9.48 17.16
N ILE A 42 20.42 -8.60 16.19
CA ILE A 42 21.74 -8.42 15.56
C ILE A 42 22.14 -6.93 15.63
N PRO A 43 23.14 -6.53 16.42
CA PRO A 43 23.49 -5.12 16.61
C PRO A 43 24.33 -4.62 15.43
N LYS A 44 23.70 -4.46 14.27
CA LYS A 44 24.30 -3.83 13.09
C LYS A 44 23.47 -2.60 12.71
N TYR A 45 23.86 -1.45 13.25
CA TYR A 45 23.19 -0.16 13.02
C TYR A 45 23.03 0.21 11.53
N LYS A 46 23.96 -0.22 10.65
CA LYS A 46 23.83 -0.03 9.19
C LYS A 46 22.64 -0.78 8.57
N LEU A 47 22.29 -1.97 9.09
CA LEU A 47 21.17 -2.77 8.58
C LEU A 47 19.84 -2.04 8.87
N ILE A 48 19.69 -1.48 10.06
CA ILE A 48 18.47 -0.76 10.48
C ILE A 48 18.16 0.39 9.52
N PHE A 49 19.17 1.20 9.17
CA PHE A 49 18.97 2.36 8.29
C PHE A 49 18.58 1.95 6.86
N THR A 50 19.24 0.92 6.31
CA THR A 50 18.91 0.37 4.99
C THR A 50 17.49 -0.19 4.96
N LEU A 51 17.09 -0.92 6.00
CA LEU A 51 15.76 -1.52 6.11
C LEU A 51 14.66 -0.48 6.29
N LEU A 52 14.92 0.58 7.06
CA LEU A 52 14.00 1.71 7.17
C LEU A 52 13.78 2.38 5.81
N THR A 53 14.87 2.62 5.06
CA THR A 53 14.80 3.19 3.71
C THR A 53 14.01 2.29 2.76
N LEU A 54 14.21 0.97 2.86
CA LEU A 54 13.48 -0.02 2.07
C LEU A 54 11.99 -0.08 2.45
N ALA A 55 11.66 0.05 3.73
CA ALA A 55 10.28 0.12 4.20
C ALA A 55 9.57 1.38 3.67
N ILE A 56 10.21 2.54 3.74
CA ILE A 56 9.63 3.80 3.25
C ILE A 56 9.40 3.72 1.74
N THR A 57 10.39 3.28 0.98
CA THR A 57 10.29 3.18 -0.50
C THR A 57 9.24 2.18 -0.98
N THR A 58 8.92 1.15 -0.19
CA THR A 58 7.86 0.18 -0.52
C THR A 58 6.48 0.62 -0.05
N ILE A 59 6.37 1.24 1.13
CA ILE A 59 5.08 1.64 1.72
C ILE A 59 4.53 2.92 1.08
N VAL A 60 5.38 3.92 0.80
CA VAL A 60 4.93 5.23 0.29
C VAL A 60 4.16 5.13 -1.04
N PRO A 61 4.65 4.40 -2.08
CA PRO A 61 3.89 4.24 -3.33
C PRO A 61 2.54 3.56 -3.13
N ILE A 62 2.47 2.58 -2.23
CA ILE A 62 1.22 1.85 -1.91
C ILE A 62 0.20 2.80 -1.27
N LEU A 63 0.64 3.66 -0.34
CA LEU A 63 -0.22 4.66 0.30
C LEU A 63 -0.73 5.70 -0.71
N ILE A 64 0.14 6.18 -1.61
CA ILE A 64 -0.24 7.12 -2.68
C ILE A 64 -1.31 6.47 -3.58
N PHE A 65 -1.08 5.22 -4.00
CA PHE A 65 -2.03 4.51 -4.86
C PHE A 65 -3.38 4.27 -4.16
N MET A 66 -3.36 3.96 -2.86
CA MET A 66 -4.57 3.81 -2.06
C MET A 66 -5.35 5.13 -1.93
N SER A 67 -4.65 6.25 -1.75
CA SER A 67 -5.25 7.59 -1.70
C SER A 67 -5.91 7.97 -3.03
N LEU A 68 -5.29 7.65 -4.16
CA LEU A 68 -5.86 7.86 -5.49
C LEU A 68 -7.15 7.06 -5.71
N ILE A 69 -7.16 5.79 -5.31
CA ILE A 69 -8.37 4.95 -5.36
C ILE A 69 -9.48 5.52 -4.47
N ASP A 70 -9.16 5.92 -3.25
CA ASP A 70 -10.16 6.48 -2.33
C ASP A 70 -10.72 7.82 -2.81
N SER A 71 -9.88 8.68 -3.40
CA SER A 71 -10.30 9.94 -4.01
C SER A 71 -11.23 9.69 -5.20
N GLU A 72 -10.89 8.75 -6.08
CA GLU A 72 -11.70 8.41 -7.25
C GLU A 72 -13.06 7.80 -6.87
N ILE A 73 -13.09 6.90 -5.87
CA ILE A 73 -14.34 6.34 -5.33
C ILE A 73 -15.20 7.47 -4.72
N LYS A 74 -14.59 8.36 -3.92
CA LYS A 74 -15.31 9.47 -3.29
C LYS A 74 -15.90 10.44 -4.32
N LYS A 75 -15.13 10.79 -5.36
CA LYS A 75 -15.58 11.64 -6.45
C LYS A 75 -16.80 11.05 -7.17
N ARG A 76 -16.76 9.78 -7.55
CA ARG A 76 -17.87 9.11 -8.25
C ARG A 76 -19.11 8.95 -7.39
N ASN A 77 -18.96 8.68 -6.10
CA ASN A 77 -20.09 8.63 -5.17
C ASN A 77 -20.75 10.00 -4.99
N SER A 78 -19.98 11.10 -5.02
CA SER A 78 -20.56 12.46 -4.96
C SER A 78 -21.26 12.90 -6.24
N GLN A 79 -20.91 12.32 -7.39
CA GLN A 79 -21.54 12.62 -8.69
C GLN A 79 -22.79 11.77 -8.96
N ASN A 80 -22.96 10.65 -8.24
CA ASN A 80 -24.12 9.75 -8.33
C ASN A 80 -25.13 9.95 -7.18
N SER A 81 -24.92 10.94 -6.31
CA SER A 81 -25.85 11.37 -5.25
C SER A 81 -26.55 12.65 -5.65
#